data_AF-A0A928VYR8-F1
#
_entry.id   AF-A0A928VYR8-F1
#
_cell.length_a   1.000
_cell.length_b   1.000
_cell.length_c   1.000
_cell.angle_alpha   90.00
_cell.angle_beta   90.00
_cell.angle_gamma   90.00
#
_symmetry.space_group_name_H-M   'P 1'
#
loop_
_entity.id
_entity.type
_entity.pdbx_description
1 polymer ?
#
loop_
_entity_poly.entity_id
_entity_poly.type
_entity_poly.pdbx_seq_one_letter_code
_entity_poly.pdbx_strand_id
1 'polypeptide(L)'
;IMSAARGGHQAVYDYLYPLVDDETRRCADKHGQKEIAYAIKRKARAVNKLAEKLGDAAVYGKLAQVRQLLAEGADPNAINECGKSPLILAAMYGHMAVMGALLDAGADPNLGSDEDNSQGHTALMEVSGSFWVSNRAEAIGFLVERGADVNARNDSGQTALFAAGSHTDAVKALIAAGADVDIRDNEGNTVMMLGTWAVQQLLRRAGASEEGLNDVALVDVARQGDLAKLEELLQTGVNVNYSDGIALVAAAGEGHLAIVDRLIRSGADVNLGWKTGLTPIADAAYQGYLDVVERLLSAGANPFQRCFDDESNDALDYARTGQAEGHHPGKDHAAIIDRLSQLKASSVQP
;
A
#
# COMPACT_ATOMS: atom_id res chain seq x y z
N ILE A 1 18.36 13.71 -9.14
CA ILE A 1 17.65 14.62 -8.21
C ILE A 1 17.07 13.88 -6.98
N MET A 2 16.36 12.76 -7.15
CA MET A 2 15.77 12.01 -6.03
C MET A 2 16.78 11.46 -5.00
N SER A 3 17.99 11.05 -5.42
CA SER A 3 19.04 10.68 -4.46
C SER A 3 19.49 11.86 -3.59
N ALA A 4 19.52 13.08 -4.14
CA ALA A 4 19.78 14.29 -3.37
C ALA A 4 18.63 14.57 -2.39
N ALA A 5 17.38 14.31 -2.81
CA ALA A 5 16.20 14.40 -1.94
C ALA A 5 16.29 13.44 -0.75
N ARG A 6 16.52 12.14 -1.00
CA ARG A 6 16.70 11.10 0.02
C ARG A 6 17.85 11.37 1.00
N GLY A 7 18.90 12.03 0.51
CA GLY A 7 20.02 12.48 1.33
C GLY A 7 19.78 13.79 2.09
N GLY A 8 18.64 14.46 1.86
CA GLY A 8 18.33 15.77 2.45
C GLY A 8 19.31 16.86 2.01
N HIS A 9 19.87 16.74 0.80
CA HIS A 9 20.80 17.70 0.22
C HIS A 9 20.03 18.77 -0.55
N GLN A 10 19.31 19.64 0.16
CA GLN A 10 18.45 20.68 -0.44
C GLN A 10 19.17 21.47 -1.54
N ALA A 11 20.39 21.94 -1.29
CA ALA A 11 21.16 22.72 -2.26
C ALA A 11 21.48 21.93 -3.55
N VAL A 12 21.76 20.63 -3.45
CA VAL A 12 22.01 19.78 -4.61
C VAL A 12 20.70 19.50 -5.36
N TYR A 13 19.60 19.32 -4.62
CA TYR A 13 18.27 19.15 -5.21
C TYR A 13 17.85 20.40 -6.00
N ASP A 14 17.94 21.59 -5.40
CA ASP A 14 17.56 22.86 -6.02
C ASP A 14 18.40 23.17 -7.27
N TYR A 15 19.69 22.80 -7.26
CA TYR A 15 20.58 22.93 -8.41
C TYR A 15 20.19 21.99 -9.56
N LEU A 16 19.83 20.74 -9.25
CA LEU A 16 19.46 19.75 -10.26
C LEU A 16 18.04 19.95 -10.80
N TYR A 17 17.13 20.52 -10.01
CA TYR A 17 15.71 20.70 -10.33
C TYR A 17 15.41 21.39 -11.68
N PRO A 18 16.06 22.51 -12.05
CA PRO A 18 15.82 23.14 -13.36
C PRO A 18 16.48 22.38 -14.53
N LEU A 19 17.37 21.42 -14.24
CA LEU A 19 18.18 20.71 -15.26
C LEU A 19 17.55 19.39 -15.71
N VAL A 20 16.52 18.90 -15.01
CA VAL A 20 15.82 17.65 -15.38
C VAL A 20 14.66 17.90 -16.34
N ASP A 21 14.31 16.88 -17.12
CA ASP A 21 13.14 16.90 -18.00
C ASP A 21 11.82 17.06 -17.23
N ASP A 22 10.75 17.41 -17.94
CA ASP A 22 9.42 17.70 -17.35
C ASP A 22 8.78 16.50 -16.65
N GLU A 23 9.18 15.28 -16.98
CA GLU A 23 8.67 14.05 -16.39
C GLU A 23 9.34 13.79 -15.03
N THR A 24 10.67 13.86 -15.00
CA THR A 24 11.48 13.82 -13.77
C THR A 24 11.09 14.96 -12.82
N ARG A 25 10.76 16.14 -13.36
CA ARG A 25 10.31 17.29 -12.58
C ARG A 25 8.97 17.02 -11.89
N ARG A 26 8.00 16.39 -12.56
CA ARG A 26 6.73 15.98 -11.95
C ARG A 26 6.93 15.01 -10.77
N CYS A 27 7.85 14.05 -10.90
CA CYS A 27 8.20 13.14 -9.81
C CYS A 27 8.82 13.90 -8.63
N ALA A 28 9.74 14.82 -8.93
CA ALA A 28 10.38 15.68 -7.94
C ALA A 28 9.37 16.59 -7.21
N ASP A 29 8.38 17.14 -7.93
CA ASP A 29 7.29 17.95 -7.35
C ASP A 29 6.41 17.15 -6.41
N LYS A 30 6.10 15.90 -6.78
CA LYS A 30 5.19 15.03 -6.03
C LYS A 30 5.82 14.48 -4.74
N HIS A 31 7.11 14.14 -4.79
CA HIS A 31 7.77 13.39 -3.71
C HIS A 31 9.01 14.08 -3.16
N GLY A 32 9.76 14.80 -3.99
CA GLY A 32 11.09 15.32 -3.64
C GLY A 32 11.08 16.23 -2.41
N GLN A 33 10.09 17.12 -2.27
CA GLN A 33 9.95 17.95 -1.07
C GLN A 33 9.67 17.14 0.19
N LYS A 34 8.82 16.11 0.09
CA LYS A 34 8.53 15.19 1.20
C LYS A 34 9.78 14.42 1.60
N GLU A 35 10.48 13.83 0.64
CA GLU A 35 11.74 13.09 0.83
C GLU A 35 12.82 13.94 1.52
N ILE A 36 12.97 15.20 1.10
CA ILE A 36 13.92 16.12 1.76
C ILE A 36 13.50 16.40 3.19
N ALA A 37 12.21 16.70 3.41
CA ALA A 37 11.69 16.94 4.75
C ALA A 37 11.94 15.73 5.67
N TYR A 38 11.72 14.50 5.19
CA TYR A 38 12.02 13.28 5.94
C TYR A 38 13.50 13.10 6.21
N ALA A 39 14.36 13.31 5.21
CA ALA A 39 15.80 13.20 5.41
C ALA A 39 16.34 14.21 6.43
N ILE A 40 15.78 15.43 6.47
CA ILE A 40 16.07 16.45 7.48
C ILE A 40 15.59 15.99 8.86
N LYS A 41 14.34 15.53 8.97
CA LYS A 41 13.78 14.98 10.22
C LYS A 41 14.63 13.83 10.77
N ARG A 42 14.98 12.85 9.92
CA ARG A 42 15.81 11.69 10.30
C ARG A 42 17.18 12.12 10.81
N LYS A 43 17.84 13.06 10.12
CA LYS A 43 19.12 13.63 10.58
C LYS A 43 18.97 14.33 11.94
N ALA A 44 17.86 15.03 12.18
CA ALA A 44 17.60 15.66 13.46
C ALA A 44 17.39 14.61 14.58
N ARG A 45 16.64 13.55 14.31
CA ARG A 45 16.40 12.44 15.26
C ARG A 45 17.68 11.68 15.61
N ALA A 46 18.55 11.40 14.63
CA ALA A 46 19.82 10.69 14.83
C ALA A 46 20.77 11.38 15.83
N VAL A 47 20.58 12.68 16.09
CA VAL A 47 21.36 13.42 17.11
C VAL A 47 20.83 13.16 18.52
N ASN A 48 19.60 12.67 18.67
CA ASN A 48 18.96 12.37 19.96
C ASN A 48 19.43 11.03 20.54
N LYS A 49 20.65 11.04 21.09
CA LYS A 49 21.28 9.84 21.68
C LYS A 49 20.47 9.18 22.81
N LEU A 50 19.65 9.94 23.55
CA LEU A 50 18.83 9.38 24.63
C LEU A 50 17.63 8.60 24.07
N ALA A 51 16.97 9.14 23.03
CA ALA A 51 15.91 8.42 22.33
C ALA A 51 16.42 7.13 21.68
N GLU A 52 17.61 7.16 21.06
CA GLU A 52 18.23 5.96 20.50
C GLU A 52 18.49 4.89 21.56
N LYS A 53 19.13 5.26 22.68
CA LYS A 53 19.38 4.31 23.78
C LYS A 53 18.10 3.75 24.39
N LEU A 54 17.08 4.59 24.54
CA LEU A 54 15.79 4.16 25.08
C LEU A 54 15.07 3.23 24.09
N GLY A 55 15.12 3.54 22.80
CA GLY A 55 14.65 2.68 21.72
C GLY A 55 15.34 1.33 21.69
N ASP A 56 16.67 1.29 21.73
CA ASP A 56 17.45 0.04 21.81
C ASP A 56 17.08 -0.78 23.04
N ALA A 57 17.01 -0.14 24.21
CA ALA A 57 16.61 -0.82 25.43
C ALA A 57 15.19 -1.39 25.34
N ALA A 58 14.28 -0.69 24.64
CA ALA A 58 12.93 -1.15 24.39
C ALA A 58 12.87 -2.33 23.42
N VAL A 59 13.61 -2.28 22.30
CA VAL A 59 13.73 -3.36 21.30
C VAL A 59 14.23 -4.65 21.93
N TYR A 60 15.23 -4.58 22.81
CA TYR A 60 15.83 -5.75 23.45
C TYR A 60 15.16 -6.15 24.76
N GLY A 61 14.04 -5.52 25.14
CA GLY A 61 13.30 -5.86 26.36
C GLY A 61 14.07 -5.58 27.66
N LYS A 62 15.06 -4.67 27.65
CA LYS A 62 15.95 -4.39 28.79
C LYS A 62 15.28 -3.48 29.82
N LEU A 63 14.31 -4.02 30.55
CA LEU A 63 13.49 -3.28 31.53
C LEU A 63 14.28 -2.41 32.50
N ALA A 64 15.38 -2.94 33.06
CA ALA A 64 16.21 -2.19 34.01
C ALA A 64 16.85 -0.95 33.36
N GLN A 65 17.31 -1.08 32.10
CA GLN A 65 17.89 0.04 31.35
C GLN A 65 16.82 1.07 30.97
N VAL A 66 15.63 0.61 30.56
CA VAL A 66 14.50 1.51 30.27
C VAL A 66 14.17 2.36 31.50
N ARG A 67 14.01 1.74 32.67
CA ARG A 67 13.72 2.47 33.92
C ARG A 67 14.82 3.46 34.29
N GLN A 68 16.08 3.07 34.12
CA GLN A 68 17.21 3.96 34.36
C GLN A 68 17.18 5.18 33.42
N LEU A 69 17.01 4.95 32.11
CA LEU A 69 17.00 6.03 31.11
C LEU A 69 15.82 7.00 31.33
N LEU A 70 14.64 6.48 31.69
CA LEU A 70 13.49 7.31 32.06
C LEU A 70 13.78 8.15 33.33
N ALA A 71 14.46 7.58 34.32
CA ALA A 71 14.88 8.31 35.52
C ALA A 71 15.97 9.37 35.24
N GLU A 72 16.79 9.15 34.20
CA GLU A 72 17.75 10.14 33.67
C GLU A 72 17.08 11.25 32.84
N GLY A 73 15.76 11.20 32.66
CA GLY A 73 14.97 12.21 31.95
C GLY A 73 14.83 11.96 30.45
N ALA A 74 15.05 10.73 29.98
CA ALA A 74 14.70 10.37 28.60
C ALA A 74 13.19 10.52 28.40
N ASP A 75 12.80 11.26 27.35
CA ASP A 75 11.40 11.44 26.99
C ASP A 75 10.83 10.11 26.45
N PRO A 76 9.80 9.53 27.09
CA PRO A 76 9.19 8.27 26.66
C PRO A 76 8.50 8.35 25.30
N ASN A 77 8.24 9.56 24.78
CA ASN A 77 7.61 9.81 23.49
C ASN A 77 8.61 10.20 22.39
N ALA A 78 9.89 10.33 22.71
CA ALA A 78 10.89 10.70 21.71
C ALA A 78 11.08 9.56 20.70
N ILE A 79 10.80 9.86 19.42
CA ILE A 79 10.99 8.91 18.32
C ILE A 79 12.46 8.80 17.92
N ASN A 80 12.90 7.58 17.59
CA ASN A 80 14.26 7.30 17.12
C ASN A 80 14.48 7.69 15.66
N GLU A 81 15.67 7.42 15.11
CA GLU A 81 16.01 7.71 13.72
C GLU A 81 15.06 7.05 12.70
N CYS A 82 14.52 5.88 13.04
CA CYS A 82 13.53 5.17 12.24
C CYS A 82 12.11 5.76 12.36
N GLY A 83 11.88 6.74 13.24
CA GLY A 83 10.57 7.36 13.43
C GLY A 83 9.63 6.60 14.35
N LYS A 84 10.16 5.71 15.21
CA LYS A 84 9.35 4.92 16.15
C LYS A 84 9.58 5.37 17.59
N SER A 85 8.50 5.41 18.37
CA SER A 85 8.59 5.65 19.81
C SER A 85 9.11 4.39 20.52
N PRO A 86 9.71 4.52 21.72
CA PRO A 86 10.09 3.37 22.54
C PRO A 86 8.91 2.42 22.79
N LEU A 87 7.69 2.94 22.92
CA LEU A 87 6.50 2.13 23.13
C LEU A 87 6.17 1.29 21.89
N ILE A 88 6.20 1.90 20.69
CA ILE A 88 6.04 1.18 19.42
C ILE A 88 7.07 0.04 19.29
N LEU A 89 8.33 0.33 19.61
CA LEU A 89 9.41 -0.66 19.54
C LEU A 89 9.18 -1.82 20.53
N ALA A 90 8.82 -1.54 21.78
CA ALA A 90 8.51 -2.57 22.76
C ALA A 90 7.28 -3.41 22.34
N ALA A 91 6.26 -2.78 21.74
CA ALA A 91 5.07 -3.41 21.19
C ALA A 91 5.41 -4.40 20.06
N MET A 92 6.24 -3.97 19.11
CA MET A 92 6.68 -4.78 17.97
C MET A 92 7.32 -6.11 18.40
N TYR A 93 8.04 -6.13 19.53
CA TYR A 93 8.70 -7.32 20.06
C TYR A 93 7.97 -7.98 21.24
N GLY A 94 6.77 -7.50 21.59
CA GLY A 94 5.93 -8.11 22.63
C GLY A 94 6.50 -7.96 24.05
N HIS A 95 7.33 -6.95 24.30
CA HIS A 95 7.96 -6.73 25.60
C HIS A 95 7.01 -6.05 26.59
N MET A 96 6.02 -6.80 27.08
CA MET A 96 4.95 -6.34 28.00
C MET A 96 5.46 -5.52 29.18
N ALA A 97 6.48 -6.02 29.89
CA ALA A 97 7.00 -5.34 31.07
C ALA A 97 7.64 -3.98 30.72
N VAL A 98 8.24 -3.87 29.54
CA VAL A 98 8.78 -2.61 29.03
C VAL A 98 7.65 -1.67 28.61
N MET A 99 6.64 -2.16 27.88
CA MET A 99 5.47 -1.35 27.53
C MET A 99 4.82 -0.75 28.77
N GLY A 100 4.63 -1.55 29.82
CA GLY A 100 4.11 -1.06 31.10
C GLY A 100 4.98 0.03 31.71
N ALA A 101 6.30 -0.15 31.78
CA ALA A 101 7.19 0.86 32.33
C ALA A 101 7.19 2.18 31.53
N LEU A 102 7.04 2.11 30.21
CA LEU A 102 6.95 3.29 29.34
C LEU A 102 5.62 4.02 29.53
N LEU A 103 4.50 3.29 29.56
CA LEU A 103 3.17 3.86 29.80
C LEU A 103 3.07 4.47 31.21
N ASP A 104 3.62 3.82 32.23
CA ASP A 104 3.68 4.35 33.59
C ASP A 104 4.50 5.65 33.68
N ALA A 105 5.45 5.83 32.74
CA ALA A 105 6.25 7.05 32.61
C ALA A 105 5.62 8.13 31.71
N GLY A 106 4.42 7.89 31.19
CA GLY A 106 3.68 8.86 30.35
C GLY A 106 3.92 8.73 28.85
N ALA A 107 4.36 7.56 28.37
CA ALA A 107 4.29 7.26 26.94
C ALA A 107 2.83 7.36 26.44
N ASP A 108 2.61 8.02 25.31
CA ASP A 108 1.31 8.11 24.65
C ASP A 108 1.07 6.84 23.83
N PRO A 109 0.07 6.01 24.18
CA PRO A 109 -0.26 4.79 23.43
C PRO A 109 -0.75 5.04 22.01
N ASN A 110 -1.19 6.27 21.70
CA ASN A 110 -1.74 6.68 20.42
C ASN A 110 -0.75 7.46 19.56
N LEU A 111 0.49 7.63 20.04
CA LEU A 111 1.55 8.22 19.23
C LEU A 111 1.85 7.31 18.03
N GLY A 112 1.54 7.80 16.84
CA GLY A 112 1.86 7.14 15.58
C GLY A 112 3.33 7.28 15.19
N SER A 113 3.84 6.32 14.43
CA SER A 113 5.18 6.40 13.86
C SER A 113 5.27 7.53 12.81
N ASP A 114 6.47 8.05 12.60
CA ASP A 114 6.84 8.99 11.53
C ASP A 114 7.91 8.31 10.64
N GLU A 115 7.65 7.04 10.27
CA GLU A 115 8.45 6.19 9.39
C GLU A 115 7.81 6.13 8.00
N ASP A 116 8.59 6.33 6.93
CA ASP A 116 8.11 6.50 5.56
C ASP A 116 7.10 5.44 5.06
N ASN A 117 7.25 4.18 5.46
CA ASN A 117 6.42 3.05 5.03
C ASN A 117 5.37 2.60 6.07
N SER A 118 5.34 3.22 7.25
CA SER A 118 4.44 2.84 8.34
C SER A 118 3.83 4.05 9.04
N GLN A 119 3.74 5.22 8.39
CA GLN A 119 3.30 6.46 9.05
C GLN A 119 1.96 6.33 9.74
N GLY A 120 1.91 6.87 10.96
CA GLY A 120 0.73 6.80 11.81
C GLY A 120 0.55 5.45 12.49
N HIS A 121 1.45 4.48 12.32
CA HIS A 121 1.35 3.20 13.02
C HIS A 121 1.52 3.37 14.54
N THR A 122 0.49 3.00 15.30
CA THR A 122 0.51 3.04 16.76
C THR A 122 1.08 1.75 17.34
N ALA A 123 1.37 1.74 18.65
CA ALA A 123 1.81 0.54 19.34
C ALA A 123 0.80 -0.62 19.21
N LEU A 124 -0.51 -0.32 19.18
CA LEU A 124 -1.56 -1.33 19.03
C LEU A 124 -1.55 -1.96 17.63
N MET A 125 -1.32 -1.17 16.57
CA MET A 125 -1.19 -1.69 15.20
C MET A 125 0.01 -2.63 15.08
N GLU A 126 1.16 -2.23 15.65
CA GLU A 126 2.38 -3.01 15.59
C GLU A 126 2.29 -4.33 16.36
N VAL A 127 1.68 -4.33 17.56
CA VAL A 127 1.36 -5.58 18.26
C VAL A 127 0.45 -6.45 17.41
N SER A 128 -0.55 -5.87 16.76
CA SER A 128 -1.55 -6.64 16.00
C SER A 128 -0.94 -7.35 14.79
N GLY A 129 0.00 -6.72 14.08
CA GLY A 129 0.62 -7.28 12.86
C GLY A 129 1.99 -7.95 13.01
N SER A 130 2.68 -7.77 14.15
CA SER A 130 4.08 -8.22 14.28
C SER A 130 4.23 -9.74 14.42
N PHE A 131 5.08 -10.39 13.63
CA PHE A 131 5.36 -11.83 13.76
C PHE A 131 6.05 -12.25 15.07
N TRP A 132 6.68 -11.33 15.78
CA TRP A 132 7.52 -11.63 16.95
C TRP A 132 6.71 -11.78 18.26
N VAL A 133 5.46 -11.31 18.26
CA VAL A 133 4.61 -11.31 19.46
C VAL A 133 3.89 -12.65 19.62
N SER A 134 4.21 -13.38 20.68
CA SER A 134 3.60 -14.68 21.02
C SER A 134 2.36 -14.56 21.92
N ASN A 135 2.22 -13.45 22.66
CA ASN A 135 1.12 -13.19 23.60
C ASN A 135 0.23 -12.01 23.12
N ARG A 136 -0.05 -11.97 21.81
CA ARG A 136 -0.66 -10.83 21.12
C ARG A 136 -2.00 -10.39 21.71
N ALA A 137 -2.87 -11.34 22.03
CA ALA A 137 -4.17 -11.04 22.61
C ALA A 137 -4.06 -10.34 23.98
N GLU A 138 -3.12 -10.77 24.82
CA GLU A 138 -2.84 -10.14 26.12
C GLU A 138 -2.25 -8.74 25.93
N ALA A 139 -1.31 -8.58 24.99
CA ALA A 139 -0.71 -7.29 24.67
C ALA A 139 -1.73 -6.27 24.12
N ILE A 140 -2.66 -6.71 23.27
CA ILE A 140 -3.77 -5.90 22.77
C ILE A 140 -4.65 -5.43 23.93
N GLY A 141 -5.11 -6.37 24.77
CA GLY A 141 -5.95 -6.05 25.94
C GLY A 141 -5.25 -5.05 26.86
N PHE A 142 -3.97 -5.31 27.17
CA PHE A 142 -3.16 -4.44 28.00
C PHE A 142 -3.01 -3.01 27.43
N LEU A 143 -2.73 -2.86 26.13
CA LEU A 143 -2.61 -1.53 25.52
C LEU A 143 -3.95 -0.78 25.52
N VAL A 144 -5.06 -1.46 25.22
CA VAL A 144 -6.40 -0.85 25.24
C VAL A 144 -6.79 -0.44 26.66
N GLU A 145 -6.54 -1.26 27.67
CA GLU A 145 -6.73 -0.92 29.09
C GLU A 145 -5.91 0.31 29.52
N ARG A 146 -4.78 0.55 28.85
CA ARG A 146 -3.89 1.69 29.08
C ARG A 146 -4.20 2.90 28.18
N GLY A 147 -5.33 2.89 27.48
CA GLY A 147 -5.84 4.04 26.72
C GLY A 147 -5.43 4.07 25.24
N ALA A 148 -4.95 2.96 24.68
CA ALA A 148 -4.81 2.83 23.23
C ALA A 148 -6.19 2.85 22.57
N ASP A 149 -6.35 3.72 21.56
CA ASP A 149 -7.54 3.80 20.73
C ASP A 149 -7.54 2.62 19.74
N VAL A 150 -8.48 1.70 19.94
CA VAL A 150 -8.67 0.51 19.12
C VAL A 150 -8.99 0.84 17.65
N ASN A 151 -9.55 2.04 17.40
CA ASN A 151 -10.00 2.50 16.09
C ASN A 151 -9.11 3.62 15.51
N ALA A 152 -7.95 3.88 16.12
CA ALA A 152 -6.97 4.80 15.56
C ALA A 152 -6.63 4.41 14.12
N ARG A 153 -6.46 5.41 13.25
CA ARG A 153 -6.14 5.23 11.83
C ARG A 153 -4.74 5.74 11.54
N ASN A 154 -3.97 4.93 10.79
CA ASN A 154 -2.69 5.36 10.24
C ASN A 154 -2.92 6.28 9.02
N ASP A 155 -1.84 6.73 8.38
CA ASP A 155 -1.94 7.65 7.23
C ASP A 155 -2.60 7.02 6.00
N SER A 156 -2.60 5.69 5.90
CA SER A 156 -3.34 4.92 4.89
C SER A 156 -4.79 4.68 5.27
N GLY A 157 -5.26 5.20 6.42
CA GLY A 157 -6.61 5.00 6.92
C GLY A 157 -6.85 3.65 7.59
N GLN A 158 -5.81 2.84 7.78
CA GLN A 158 -5.90 1.50 8.32
C GLN A 158 -5.89 1.52 9.85
N THR A 159 -6.66 0.64 10.46
CA THR A 159 -6.73 0.43 11.93
C THR A 159 -5.87 -0.75 12.38
N ALA A 160 -5.81 -0.99 13.70
CA ALA A 160 -5.18 -2.19 14.24
C ALA A 160 -5.81 -3.49 13.69
N LEU A 161 -7.09 -3.48 13.32
CA LEU A 161 -7.78 -4.62 12.72
C LEU A 161 -7.26 -4.93 11.31
N PHE A 162 -6.89 -3.91 10.52
CA PHE A 162 -6.17 -4.12 9.25
C PHE A 162 -4.78 -4.69 9.49
N ALA A 163 -4.03 -4.12 10.44
CA ALA A 163 -2.68 -4.56 10.76
C ALA A 163 -2.62 -6.02 11.23
N ALA A 164 -3.68 -6.51 11.90
CA ALA A 164 -3.79 -7.91 12.32
C ALA A 164 -3.67 -8.92 11.15
N GLY A 165 -4.02 -8.53 9.92
CA GLY A 165 -3.88 -9.37 8.74
C GLY A 165 -4.56 -10.73 8.92
N SER A 166 -3.75 -11.82 8.92
CA SER A 166 -4.24 -13.20 9.11
C SER A 166 -4.18 -13.70 10.56
N HIS A 167 -3.72 -12.88 11.51
CA HIS A 167 -3.60 -13.24 12.93
C HIS A 167 -4.96 -13.27 13.63
N THR A 168 -5.64 -14.42 13.53
CA THR A 168 -6.99 -14.61 14.07
C THR A 168 -7.13 -14.40 15.59
N ASP A 169 -6.05 -14.59 16.35
CA ASP A 169 -5.98 -14.29 17.78
C ASP A 169 -6.03 -12.78 18.04
N ALA A 170 -5.28 -11.98 17.26
CA ALA A 170 -5.37 -10.52 17.28
C ALA A 170 -6.77 -10.04 16.90
N VAL A 171 -7.31 -10.54 15.79
CA VAL A 171 -8.66 -10.17 15.32
C VAL A 171 -9.71 -10.40 16.41
N LYS A 172 -9.68 -11.57 17.08
CA LYS A 172 -10.59 -11.86 18.20
C LYS A 172 -10.40 -10.87 19.36
N ALA A 173 -9.16 -10.58 19.73
CA ALA A 173 -8.86 -9.66 20.82
C ALA A 173 -9.32 -8.23 20.51
N LEU A 174 -9.08 -7.74 19.29
CA LEU A 174 -9.51 -6.42 18.84
C LEU A 174 -11.04 -6.30 18.79
N ILE A 175 -11.74 -7.30 18.25
CA ILE A 175 -13.22 -7.34 18.26
C ILE A 175 -13.74 -7.32 19.72
N ALA A 176 -13.15 -8.13 20.60
CA ALA A 176 -13.52 -8.14 22.02
C ALA A 176 -13.22 -6.80 22.73
N ALA A 177 -12.20 -6.08 22.25
CA ALA A 177 -11.83 -4.74 22.72
C ALA A 177 -12.67 -3.61 22.09
N GLY A 178 -13.66 -3.92 21.26
CA GLY A 178 -14.57 -2.94 20.67
C GLY A 178 -14.08 -2.30 19.37
N ALA A 179 -13.20 -2.98 18.62
CA ALA A 179 -12.84 -2.56 17.27
C ALA A 179 -14.08 -2.44 16.38
N ASP A 180 -14.21 -1.32 15.69
CA ASP A 180 -15.20 -1.14 14.62
C ASP A 180 -14.71 -1.90 13.38
N VAL A 181 -15.48 -2.93 13.01
CA VAL A 181 -15.13 -3.90 11.96
C VAL A 181 -15.38 -3.39 10.55
N ASP A 182 -16.12 -2.28 10.41
CA ASP A 182 -16.55 -1.73 9.13
C ASP A 182 -15.78 -0.46 8.72
N ILE A 183 -14.75 -0.09 9.49
CA ILE A 183 -13.86 1.01 9.12
C ILE A 183 -13.20 0.73 7.76
N ARG A 184 -13.31 1.70 6.85
CA ARG A 184 -12.70 1.67 5.52
C ARG A 184 -11.33 2.35 5.52
N ASP A 185 -10.33 1.76 4.90
CA ASP A 185 -9.05 2.43 4.64
C ASP A 185 -9.21 3.55 3.58
N ASN A 186 -8.12 4.21 3.20
CA ASN A 186 -8.17 5.29 2.21
C ASN A 186 -8.47 4.81 0.78
N GLU A 187 -8.34 3.51 0.52
CA GLU A 187 -8.74 2.87 -0.74
C GLU A 187 -10.22 2.44 -0.72
N GLY A 188 -10.91 2.64 0.41
CA GLY A 188 -12.31 2.27 0.59
C GLY A 188 -12.50 0.80 0.98
N ASN A 189 -11.43 0.05 1.25
CA ASN A 189 -11.52 -1.36 1.60
C ASN A 189 -11.87 -1.53 3.08
N THR A 190 -12.62 -2.58 3.44
CA THR A 190 -12.76 -3.05 4.83
C THR A 190 -11.87 -4.27 5.06
N VAL A 191 -11.66 -4.66 6.32
CA VAL A 191 -10.96 -5.91 6.64
C VAL A 191 -11.74 -7.13 6.14
N MET A 192 -13.07 -7.02 6.01
CA MET A 192 -13.91 -8.07 5.40
C MET A 192 -13.54 -8.32 3.93
N MET A 193 -13.24 -7.25 3.18
CA MET A 193 -12.87 -7.31 1.76
C MET A 193 -11.50 -7.95 1.53
N LEU A 194 -10.52 -7.67 2.40
CA LEU A 194 -9.13 -8.10 2.21
C LEU A 194 -8.71 -9.29 3.08
N GLY A 195 -9.51 -9.63 4.08
CA GLY A 195 -9.19 -10.65 5.08
C GLY A 195 -9.22 -12.07 4.51
N THR A 196 -8.43 -12.96 5.13
CA THR A 196 -8.51 -14.41 4.83
C THR A 196 -9.88 -14.98 5.20
N TRP A 197 -10.25 -16.13 4.64
CA TRP A 197 -11.52 -16.80 4.96
C TRP A 197 -11.76 -16.92 6.48
N ALA A 198 -10.73 -17.31 7.24
CA ALA A 198 -10.85 -17.44 8.70
C ALA A 198 -11.18 -16.10 9.38
N VAL A 199 -10.57 -15.00 8.92
CA VAL A 199 -10.85 -13.64 9.41
C VAL A 199 -12.26 -13.21 9.00
N GLN A 200 -12.64 -13.43 7.75
CA GLN A 200 -14.00 -13.14 7.27
C GLN A 200 -15.08 -13.86 8.09
N GLN A 201 -14.86 -15.11 8.49
CA GLN A 201 -15.79 -15.83 9.37
C GLN A 201 -15.90 -15.20 10.76
N LEU A 202 -14.80 -14.67 11.30
CA LEU A 202 -14.83 -13.96 12.58
C LEU A 202 -15.58 -12.63 12.45
N LEU A 203 -15.34 -11.88 11.37
CA LEU A 203 -16.00 -10.61 11.09
C LEU A 203 -17.51 -10.78 10.85
N ARG A 204 -17.93 -11.82 10.10
CA ARG A 204 -19.36 -12.17 9.93
C ARG A 204 -20.05 -12.42 11.27
N ARG A 205 -19.38 -13.13 12.19
CA ARG A 205 -19.92 -13.37 13.54
C ARG A 205 -19.99 -12.10 14.38
N ALA A 206 -19.11 -11.14 14.11
CA ALA A 206 -19.11 -9.82 14.72
C ALA A 206 -20.11 -8.85 14.06
N GLY A 207 -20.81 -9.26 13.01
CA GLY A 207 -21.81 -8.44 12.32
C GLY A 207 -21.24 -7.48 11.27
N ALA A 208 -20.02 -7.72 10.78
CA ALA A 208 -19.41 -6.89 9.74
C ALA A 208 -20.22 -6.92 8.44
N SER A 209 -20.25 -5.77 7.75
CA SER A 209 -20.86 -5.62 6.44
C SER A 209 -20.12 -6.42 5.37
N GLU A 210 -20.88 -6.98 4.44
CA GLU A 210 -20.38 -7.69 3.25
C GLU A 210 -20.35 -6.79 2.00
N GLU A 211 -20.67 -5.51 2.17
CA GLU A 211 -20.58 -4.50 1.10
C GLU A 211 -19.15 -4.44 0.54
N GLY A 212 -19.04 -4.46 -0.80
CA GLY A 212 -17.77 -4.44 -1.51
C GLY A 212 -17.15 -5.82 -1.76
N LEU A 213 -17.67 -6.92 -1.19
CA LEU A 213 -17.16 -8.27 -1.51
C LEU A 213 -17.33 -8.63 -2.98
N ASN A 214 -18.43 -8.19 -3.61
CA ASN A 214 -18.66 -8.42 -5.03
C ASN A 214 -17.68 -7.62 -5.90
N ASP A 215 -17.21 -6.46 -5.44
CA ASP A 215 -16.20 -5.65 -6.14
C ASP A 215 -14.85 -6.36 -6.15
N VAL A 216 -14.48 -7.01 -5.04
CA VAL A 216 -13.29 -7.88 -4.96
C VAL A 216 -13.46 -9.12 -5.85
N ALA A 217 -14.63 -9.78 -5.79
CA ALA A 217 -14.91 -10.98 -6.57
C ALA A 217 -14.87 -10.72 -8.09
N LEU A 218 -15.21 -9.51 -8.53
CA LEU A 218 -15.12 -9.08 -9.92
C LEU A 218 -13.71 -9.27 -10.49
N VAL A 219 -12.68 -9.00 -9.69
CA VAL A 219 -11.27 -9.12 -10.10
C VAL A 219 -10.92 -10.58 -10.43
N ASP A 220 -11.35 -11.51 -9.59
CA ASP A 220 -11.08 -12.94 -9.79
C ASP A 220 -11.86 -13.51 -10.98
N VAL A 221 -13.11 -13.09 -11.15
CA VAL A 221 -13.92 -13.43 -12.32
C VAL A 221 -13.28 -12.92 -13.61
N ALA A 222 -12.77 -11.68 -13.59
CA ALA A 222 -12.11 -11.07 -14.72
C ALA A 222 -10.82 -11.80 -15.11
N ARG A 223 -10.00 -12.19 -14.13
CA ARG A 223 -8.78 -12.98 -14.33
C ARG A 223 -9.06 -14.39 -14.88
N GLN A 224 -10.15 -15.02 -14.42
CA GLN A 224 -10.53 -16.36 -14.85
C GLN A 224 -11.20 -16.40 -16.23
N GLY A 225 -11.66 -15.25 -16.75
CA GLY A 225 -12.40 -15.20 -18.01
C GLY A 225 -13.85 -15.68 -17.91
N ASP A 226 -14.43 -15.73 -16.70
CA ASP A 226 -15.76 -16.29 -16.46
C ASP A 226 -16.87 -15.27 -16.79
N LEU A 227 -17.26 -15.20 -18.07
CA LEU A 227 -18.26 -14.25 -18.55
C LEU A 227 -19.64 -14.45 -17.90
N ALA A 228 -20.00 -15.68 -17.54
CA ALA A 228 -21.29 -15.96 -16.92
C ALA A 228 -21.36 -15.32 -15.52
N LYS A 229 -20.34 -15.55 -14.68
CA LYS A 229 -20.28 -14.91 -13.36
C LYS A 229 -20.10 -13.40 -13.46
N LEU A 230 -19.42 -12.90 -14.49
CA LEU A 230 -19.31 -11.45 -14.72
C LEU A 230 -20.70 -10.82 -14.85
N GLU A 231 -21.57 -11.39 -15.69
CA GLU A 231 -22.93 -10.86 -15.87
C GLU A 231 -23.78 -10.96 -14.60
N GLU A 232 -23.58 -12.01 -13.79
CA GLU A 232 -24.22 -12.11 -12.46
C GLU A 232 -23.77 -10.98 -11.54
N LEU A 233 -22.46 -10.72 -11.44
CA LEU A 233 -21.91 -9.67 -10.58
C LEU A 233 -22.36 -8.27 -11.03
N LEU A 234 -22.39 -8.00 -12.34
CA LEU A 234 -22.83 -6.71 -12.89
C LEU A 234 -24.28 -6.37 -12.52
N GLN A 235 -25.14 -7.37 -12.29
CA GLN A 235 -26.52 -7.15 -11.81
C GLN A 235 -26.59 -6.69 -10.36
N THR A 236 -25.52 -6.88 -9.58
CA THR A 236 -25.47 -6.48 -8.16
C THR A 236 -25.02 -5.03 -7.95
N GLY A 237 -24.71 -4.29 -9.02
CA GLY A 237 -24.25 -2.90 -8.94
C GLY A 237 -22.80 -2.76 -8.52
N VAL A 238 -21.96 -3.74 -8.85
CA VAL A 238 -20.51 -3.70 -8.55
C VAL A 238 -19.83 -2.46 -9.09
N ASN A 239 -18.85 -1.95 -8.34
CA ASN A 239 -17.96 -0.93 -8.82
C ASN A 239 -16.94 -1.53 -9.80
N VAL A 240 -17.23 -1.39 -11.10
CA VAL A 240 -16.34 -1.86 -12.19
C VAL A 240 -14.95 -1.22 -12.18
N ASN A 241 -14.79 -0.08 -11.50
CA ASN A 241 -13.53 0.65 -11.36
C ASN A 241 -12.89 0.45 -9.98
N TYR A 242 -13.33 -0.54 -9.19
CA TYR A 242 -12.74 -0.89 -7.91
C TYR A 242 -11.21 -1.07 -8.01
N SER A 243 -10.48 -0.58 -7.00
CA SER A 243 -9.01 -0.64 -6.90
C SER A 243 -8.33 -0.20 -8.20
N ASP A 244 -8.64 1.03 -8.63
CA ASP A 244 -8.12 1.64 -9.86
C ASP A 244 -8.31 0.78 -11.12
N GLY A 245 -9.49 0.17 -11.26
CA GLY A 245 -9.85 -0.61 -12.45
C GLY A 245 -9.09 -1.93 -12.61
N ILE A 246 -8.58 -2.51 -11.51
CA ILE A 246 -7.78 -3.75 -11.54
C ILE A 246 -8.49 -4.91 -12.28
N ALA A 247 -9.83 -4.96 -12.27
CA ALA A 247 -10.57 -5.99 -12.99
C ALA A 247 -10.33 -5.92 -14.52
N LEU A 248 -10.28 -4.70 -15.08
CA LEU A 248 -10.00 -4.52 -16.50
C LEU A 248 -8.54 -4.81 -16.83
N VAL A 249 -7.60 -4.43 -15.95
CA VAL A 249 -6.18 -4.78 -16.08
C VAL A 249 -6.01 -6.30 -16.10
N ALA A 250 -6.58 -7.01 -15.13
CA ALA A 250 -6.50 -8.47 -15.04
C ALA A 250 -7.12 -9.17 -16.26
N ALA A 251 -8.27 -8.73 -16.74
CA ALA A 251 -8.87 -9.29 -17.96
C ALA A 251 -7.98 -9.07 -19.19
N ALA A 252 -7.33 -7.91 -19.28
CA ALA A 252 -6.47 -7.54 -20.39
C ALA A 252 -5.15 -8.32 -20.40
N GLY A 253 -4.50 -8.46 -19.24
CA GLY A 253 -3.29 -9.25 -19.05
C GLY A 253 -3.49 -10.76 -19.22
N GLU A 254 -4.72 -11.26 -19.06
CA GLU A 254 -5.05 -12.67 -19.32
C GLU A 254 -5.62 -12.89 -20.74
N GLY A 255 -5.81 -11.83 -21.52
CA GLY A 255 -6.28 -11.92 -22.91
C GLY A 255 -7.77 -12.20 -23.05
N HIS A 256 -8.58 -11.99 -22.02
CA HIS A 256 -10.01 -12.28 -22.02
C HIS A 256 -10.80 -11.18 -22.73
N LEU A 257 -10.70 -11.10 -24.06
CA LEU A 257 -11.32 -10.06 -24.88
C LEU A 257 -12.82 -9.86 -24.59
N ALA A 258 -13.57 -10.95 -24.38
CA ALA A 258 -15.01 -10.87 -24.07
C ALA A 258 -15.29 -10.16 -22.73
N ILE A 259 -14.46 -10.40 -21.72
CA ILE A 259 -14.54 -9.73 -20.41
C ILE A 259 -14.16 -8.26 -20.56
N VAL A 260 -13.05 -7.96 -21.26
CA VAL A 260 -12.61 -6.58 -21.57
C VAL A 260 -13.74 -5.80 -22.25
N ASP A 261 -14.34 -6.38 -23.29
CA ASP A 261 -15.47 -5.81 -24.01
C ASP A 261 -16.63 -5.46 -23.07
N ARG A 262 -16.96 -6.41 -22.18
CA ARG A 262 -18.12 -6.29 -21.31
C ARG A 262 -17.89 -5.26 -20.21
N LEU A 263 -16.70 -5.23 -19.60
CA LEU A 263 -16.31 -4.25 -18.59
C LEU A 263 -16.33 -2.83 -19.17
N ILE A 264 -15.77 -2.62 -20.36
CA ILE A 264 -15.79 -1.31 -21.04
C ILE A 264 -17.23 -0.85 -21.28
N ARG A 265 -18.12 -1.74 -21.78
CA ARG A 265 -19.55 -1.42 -21.96
C ARG A 265 -20.29 -1.14 -20.66
N SER A 266 -19.73 -1.56 -19.53
CA SER A 266 -20.29 -1.35 -18.18
C SER A 266 -19.69 -0.13 -17.49
N GLY A 267 -18.86 0.66 -18.18
CA GLY A 267 -18.30 1.90 -17.66
C GLY A 267 -16.91 1.78 -17.02
N ALA A 268 -16.17 0.70 -17.31
CA ALA A 268 -14.78 0.61 -16.90
C ALA A 268 -13.93 1.69 -17.59
N ASP A 269 -13.15 2.43 -16.81
CA ASP A 269 -12.21 3.43 -17.32
C ASP A 269 -10.94 2.73 -17.81
N VAL A 270 -10.68 2.85 -19.11
CA VAL A 270 -9.58 2.18 -19.82
C VAL A 270 -8.20 2.75 -19.53
N ASN A 271 -8.13 3.90 -18.84
CA ASN A 271 -6.88 4.60 -18.52
C ASN A 271 -6.52 4.56 -17.03
N LEU A 272 -7.36 3.94 -16.19
CA LEU A 272 -6.98 3.67 -14.80
C LEU A 272 -5.85 2.66 -14.77
N GLY A 273 -4.83 2.95 -13.95
CA GLY A 273 -3.66 2.14 -13.81
C GLY A 273 -3.51 1.64 -12.38
N TRP A 274 -3.39 0.32 -12.22
CA TRP A 274 -3.35 -0.29 -10.89
C TRP A 274 -1.97 -0.13 -10.24
N LYS A 275 -1.94 0.29 -8.96
CA LYS A 275 -0.76 0.47 -8.07
C LYS A 275 0.39 1.29 -8.64
N THR A 276 1.16 0.70 -9.55
CA THR A 276 2.25 1.34 -10.28
C THR A 276 1.76 2.06 -11.53
N GLY A 277 0.45 2.33 -11.64
CA GLY A 277 -0.12 2.93 -12.84
C GLY A 277 -0.13 1.99 -14.05
N LEU A 278 0.01 0.67 -13.85
CA LEU A 278 -0.07 -0.32 -14.91
C LEU A 278 -1.46 -0.28 -15.55
N THR A 279 -1.55 0.24 -16.77
CA THR A 279 -2.81 0.37 -17.50
C THR A 279 -3.21 -0.94 -18.19
N PRO A 280 -4.50 -1.16 -18.50
CA PRO A 280 -4.95 -2.34 -19.21
C PRO A 280 -4.23 -2.55 -20.56
N ILE A 281 -3.91 -1.45 -21.27
CA ILE A 281 -3.23 -1.52 -22.57
C ILE A 281 -1.75 -1.89 -22.40
N ALA A 282 -1.10 -1.42 -21.34
CA ALA A 282 0.29 -1.77 -21.04
C ALA A 282 0.43 -3.26 -20.71
N ASP A 283 -0.46 -3.80 -19.86
CA ASP A 283 -0.43 -5.22 -19.49
C ASP A 283 -0.77 -6.13 -20.68
N ALA A 284 -1.80 -5.80 -21.46
CA ALA A 284 -2.10 -6.54 -22.70
C ALA A 284 -0.96 -6.50 -23.73
N ALA A 285 -0.26 -5.37 -23.83
CA ALA A 285 0.88 -5.21 -24.72
C ALA A 285 2.10 -6.04 -24.28
N TYR A 286 2.41 -6.04 -22.98
CA TYR A 286 3.45 -6.89 -22.39
C TYR A 286 3.16 -8.38 -22.65
N GLN A 287 1.91 -8.80 -22.45
CA GLN A 287 1.49 -10.20 -22.64
C GLN A 287 1.26 -10.59 -24.11
N GLY A 288 1.22 -9.61 -25.01
CA GLY A 288 1.15 -9.81 -26.45
C GLY A 288 -0.25 -10.12 -27.01
N TYR A 289 -1.30 -9.61 -26.38
CA TYR A 289 -2.71 -9.76 -26.81
C TYR A 289 -3.15 -8.62 -27.76
N LEU A 290 -2.88 -8.77 -29.06
CA LEU A 290 -3.14 -7.72 -30.05
C LEU A 290 -4.62 -7.34 -30.16
N ASP A 291 -5.52 -8.31 -30.10
CA ASP A 291 -6.96 -8.10 -30.17
C ASP A 291 -7.49 -7.27 -29.00
N VAL A 292 -6.98 -7.53 -27.79
CA VAL A 292 -7.24 -6.73 -26.60
C VAL A 292 -6.65 -5.32 -26.73
N VAL A 293 -5.41 -5.18 -27.21
CA VAL A 293 -4.78 -3.87 -27.44
C VAL A 293 -5.61 -3.03 -28.42
N GLU A 294 -6.01 -3.58 -29.57
CA GLU A 294 -6.85 -2.87 -30.54
C GLU A 294 -8.20 -2.49 -29.95
N ARG A 295 -8.80 -3.38 -29.15
CA ARG A 295 -10.05 -3.10 -28.48
C ARG A 295 -9.94 -1.96 -27.47
N LEU A 296 -8.86 -1.91 -26.68
CA LEU A 296 -8.60 -0.84 -25.72
C LEU A 296 -8.32 0.49 -26.44
N LEU A 297 -7.54 0.48 -27.53
CA LEU A 297 -7.32 1.67 -28.37
C LEU A 297 -8.63 2.22 -28.92
N SER A 298 -9.53 1.34 -29.40
CA SER A 298 -10.85 1.75 -29.89
C SER A 298 -11.75 2.36 -28.80
N ALA A 299 -11.48 2.07 -27.52
CA ALA A 299 -12.15 2.69 -26.38
C ALA A 299 -11.49 3.98 -25.88
N GLY A 300 -10.39 4.43 -26.52
CA GLY A 300 -9.67 5.64 -26.11
C GLY A 300 -8.62 5.42 -25.03
N ALA A 301 -8.06 4.21 -24.92
CA ALA A 301 -6.88 3.99 -24.10
C ALA A 301 -5.68 4.81 -24.63
N ASN A 302 -4.92 5.44 -23.73
CA ASN A 302 -3.70 6.15 -24.05
C ASN A 302 -2.49 5.20 -23.99
N PRO A 303 -1.94 4.74 -25.14
CA PRO A 303 -0.82 3.80 -25.14
C PRO A 303 0.50 4.42 -24.64
N PHE A 304 0.57 5.75 -24.54
CA PHE A 304 1.78 6.48 -24.12
C PHE A 304 1.66 7.03 -22.70
N GLN A 305 0.63 6.62 -21.96
CA GLN A 305 0.56 6.86 -20.53
C GLN A 305 1.70 6.07 -19.86
N ARG A 306 2.58 6.81 -19.20
CA ARG A 306 3.72 6.28 -18.47
C ARG A 306 3.27 5.66 -17.17
N CYS A 307 3.66 4.41 -16.94
CA CYS A 307 3.50 3.75 -15.65
C CYS A 307 4.53 4.33 -14.66
N PHE A 308 4.28 4.16 -13.37
CA PHE A 308 5.15 4.59 -12.27
C PHE A 308 6.07 3.44 -11.79
N ASP A 309 6.47 2.56 -12.69
CA ASP A 309 7.54 1.59 -12.41
C ASP A 309 8.92 2.30 -12.44
N ASP A 310 9.98 1.56 -12.07
CA ASP A 310 11.33 2.13 -11.98
C ASP A 310 11.85 2.67 -13.34
N GLU A 311 11.28 2.20 -14.45
CA GLU A 311 11.68 2.54 -15.82
C GLU A 311 10.74 3.55 -16.51
N SER A 312 9.62 3.90 -15.88
CA SER A 312 8.54 4.72 -16.45
C SER A 312 8.05 4.17 -17.80
N ASN A 313 7.75 2.88 -17.88
CA ASN A 313 7.41 2.22 -19.16
C ASN A 313 6.02 2.65 -19.66
N ASP A 314 5.91 2.89 -20.98
CA ASP A 314 4.64 3.02 -21.69
C ASP A 314 4.24 1.66 -22.34
N ALA A 315 3.06 1.57 -22.96
CA ALA A 315 2.60 0.29 -23.54
C ALA A 315 3.51 -0.22 -24.68
N LEU A 316 4.19 0.67 -25.40
CA LEU A 316 5.15 0.29 -26.44
C LEU A 316 6.43 -0.28 -25.83
N ASP A 317 6.92 0.32 -24.74
CA ASP A 317 8.08 -0.18 -24.00
C ASP A 317 7.77 -1.56 -23.40
N TYR A 318 6.59 -1.73 -22.79
CA TYR A 318 6.12 -3.02 -22.30
C TYR A 318 5.99 -4.09 -23.40
N ALA A 319 5.49 -3.74 -24.60
CA ALA A 319 5.43 -4.66 -25.72
C ALA A 319 6.82 -5.18 -26.14
N ARG A 320 7.83 -4.31 -26.11
CA ARG A 320 9.23 -4.69 -26.41
C ARG A 320 9.82 -5.56 -25.33
N THR A 321 9.57 -5.25 -24.07
CA THR A 321 10.00 -6.09 -22.94
C THR A 321 9.39 -7.48 -23.03
N GLY A 322 8.08 -7.58 -23.24
CA GLY A 322 7.39 -8.86 -23.43
C GLY A 322 7.94 -9.68 -24.61
N GLN A 323 8.29 -9.02 -25.73
CA GLN A 323 8.93 -9.68 -26.86
C GLN A 323 10.32 -10.22 -26.52
N ALA A 324 11.14 -9.42 -25.82
CA ALA A 324 12.52 -9.76 -25.50
C ALA A 324 12.63 -10.91 -24.49
N GLU A 325 11.71 -10.97 -23.53
CA GLU A 325 11.70 -12.00 -22.50
C GLU A 325 11.28 -13.38 -23.03
N GLY A 326 10.61 -13.46 -24.18
CA GLY A 326 10.32 -14.71 -24.88
C GLY A 326 9.40 -15.68 -24.12
N HIS A 327 8.74 -15.23 -23.05
CA HIS A 327 7.87 -16.05 -22.20
C HIS A 327 6.54 -16.46 -22.88
N HIS A 328 6.22 -15.92 -24.07
CA HIS A 328 4.91 -16.10 -24.69
C HIS A 328 4.98 -16.51 -26.17
N PRO A 329 5.31 -17.78 -26.48
CA PRO A 329 5.31 -18.29 -27.85
C PRO A 329 3.91 -18.22 -28.48
N GLY A 330 3.80 -17.63 -29.68
CA GLY A 330 2.55 -17.49 -30.42
C GLY A 330 1.75 -16.21 -30.10
N LYS A 331 2.36 -15.24 -29.43
CA LYS A 331 1.78 -13.90 -29.20
C LYS A 331 2.25 -12.88 -30.22
N ASP A 332 1.44 -11.84 -30.41
CA ASP A 332 1.56 -10.90 -31.52
C ASP A 332 2.37 -9.63 -31.15
N HIS A 333 3.43 -9.75 -30.34
CA HIS A 333 4.23 -8.61 -29.90
C HIS A 333 4.77 -7.76 -31.05
N ALA A 334 5.21 -8.39 -32.15
CA ALA A 334 5.72 -7.66 -33.31
C ALA A 334 4.64 -6.75 -33.93
N ALA A 335 3.42 -7.25 -34.07
CA ALA A 335 2.30 -6.48 -34.61
C ALA A 335 1.88 -5.34 -33.64
N ILE A 336 1.92 -5.60 -32.33
CA ILE A 336 1.65 -4.58 -31.31
C ILE A 336 2.71 -3.47 -31.36
N ILE A 337 4.00 -3.83 -31.41
CA ILE A 337 5.10 -2.88 -31.51
C ILE A 337 4.98 -2.02 -32.76
N ASP A 338 4.71 -2.64 -33.92
CA ASP A 338 4.52 -1.92 -35.18
C ASP A 338 3.34 -0.94 -35.08
N ARG A 339 2.22 -1.41 -34.53
CA ARG A 339 1.01 -0.60 -34.35
C ARG A 339 1.23 0.60 -33.45
N LEU A 340 1.79 0.38 -32.26
CA LEU A 340 2.06 1.44 -31.29
C LEU A 340 3.15 2.40 -31.77
N SER A 341 4.15 1.90 -32.52
CA SER A 341 5.19 2.74 -33.13
C SER A 341 4.61 3.67 -34.21
N GLN A 342 3.67 3.18 -35.03
CA GLN A 342 2.96 4.01 -36.00
C GLN A 342 2.15 5.11 -35.31
N LEU A 343 1.41 4.78 -34.25
CA LEU A 343 0.66 5.78 -33.46
C LEU A 343 1.59 6.85 -32.86
N LYS A 344 2.76 6.43 -32.35
CA LYS A 344 3.76 7.36 -31.79
C LYS A 344 4.29 8.31 -32.86
N ALA A 345 4.63 7.78 -34.03
CA ALA A 345 5.08 8.58 -35.16
C ALA A 345 4.01 9.59 -35.63
N SER A 346 2.73 9.20 -35.66
CA SER A 346 1.63 10.10 -36.01
C SER A 346 1.36 11.18 -34.95
N SER A 347 1.60 10.90 -33.66
CA SER A 347 1.40 11.87 -32.58
C SER A 347 2.46 12.97 -32.51
N VAL A 348 3.61 12.78 -33.16
CA VAL A 348 4.76 13.70 -33.15
C VAL A 348 4.78 14.62 -34.38
N GLN A 349 3.91 14.39 -35.37
CA GLN A 349 3.76 15.30 -36.50
C GLN A 349 2.80 16.46 -36.15
N PRO A 350 3.23 17.73 -36.35
CA PRO A 350 2.51 18.92 -35.91
C PRO A 350 1.21 19.21 -36.66
#